data_AF-A0A4R0X7Y2-F1
#
_entry.id   AF-A0A4R0X7Y2-F1
#
_cell.length_a   1.000
_cell.length_b   1.000
_cell.length_c   1.000
_cell.angle_alpha   90.00
_cell.angle_beta   90.00
_cell.angle_gamma   90.00
#
_symmetry.space_group_name_H-M   'P 1'
#
loop_
_entity.id
_entity.type
_entity.pdbx_description
1 polymer ?
#
loop_
_entity_poly.entity_id
_entity_poly.type
_entity_poly.pdbx_seq_one_letter_code
_entity_poly.pdbx_strand_id
1 'polypeptide(L)'
;QGLLVPLSDNSSGNSVKYESPNIGNLKLMALISSDGVAGNFRSGRVLEIGGEFATSRLTIDALYHKANSSVIGATNLEIYSRTTGLIDVARTLGPMTILAGAERQTGDYPSSKTVIWGGARYQASPAILVEMGAYQTLSR
;
A
#
# COMPACT_ATOMS: atom_id res chain seq x y z
N GLN A 1 -10.28 -6.24 1.21
CA GLN A 1 -8.97 -6.02 1.85
C GLN A 1 -8.14 -5.27 0.85
N GLY A 2 -7.83 -4.00 1.15
CA GLY A 2 -6.76 -3.30 0.44
C GLY A 2 -5.50 -4.15 0.54
N LEU A 3 -4.78 -4.31 -0.57
CA LEU A 3 -3.59 -5.13 -0.64
C LEU A 3 -2.50 -4.48 0.22
N LEU A 4 -2.47 -4.79 1.52
CA LEU A 4 -1.21 -4.88 2.26
C LEU A 4 -0.41 -5.94 1.51
N VAL A 5 0.53 -5.52 0.67
CA VAL A 5 1.48 -6.45 0.05
C VAL A 5 2.08 -7.25 1.21
N PRO A 6 1.85 -8.57 1.28
CA PRO A 6 2.41 -9.37 2.35
C PRO A 6 3.92 -9.14 2.37
N LEU A 7 4.48 -8.84 3.55
CA LEU A 7 5.92 -8.60 3.70
C LEU A 7 6.79 -9.75 3.19
N SER A 8 6.21 -10.94 2.94
CA SER A 8 6.87 -12.08 2.29
C SER A 8 7.24 -11.84 0.83
N ASP A 9 6.54 -10.95 0.13
CA ASP A 9 6.76 -10.72 -1.31
C ASP A 9 7.71 -9.54 -1.58
N ASN A 10 8.11 -8.82 -0.52
CA ASN A 10 9.09 -7.74 -0.59
C ASN A 10 10.42 -8.20 0.02
N SER A 11 11.09 -9.13 -0.67
CA SER A 11 12.43 -9.62 -0.32
C SER A 11 13.52 -8.74 -0.94
N SER A 12 13.65 -7.50 -0.46
CA SER A 12 14.88 -6.73 -0.72
C SER A 12 15.99 -7.26 0.19
N GLY A 13 17.15 -7.58 -0.36
CA GLY A 13 18.24 -8.29 0.34
C GLY A 13 18.81 -7.63 1.60
N ASN A 14 18.47 -6.36 1.88
CA ASN A 14 18.82 -5.65 3.12
C ASN A 14 17.63 -4.81 3.62
N SER A 15 16.72 -5.41 4.40
CA SER A 15 15.56 -4.73 4.96
C SER A 15 15.46 -4.87 6.48
N VAL A 16 15.06 -3.79 7.15
CA VAL A 16 14.54 -3.81 8.51
C VAL A 16 13.03 -3.67 8.44
N LYS A 17 12.32 -4.63 9.03
CA LYS A 17 10.86 -4.67 9.09
C LYS A 17 10.44 -4.59 10.56
N TYR A 18 9.42 -3.80 10.83
CA TYR A 18 8.80 -3.69 12.14
C TYR A 18 7.30 -3.87 12.00
N GLU A 19 6.74 -4.69 12.87
CA GLU A 19 5.31 -4.88 13.03
C GLU A 19 5.01 -4.66 14.51
N SER A 20 4.05 -3.77 14.80
CA SER A 20 3.65 -3.57 16.18
C SER A 20 2.84 -4.76 16.68
N PRO A 21 2.84 -5.04 17.99
CA PRO A 21 1.74 -5.76 18.60
C PRO A 21 0.40 -5.06 18.29
N ASN A 22 -0.71 -5.76 18.46
CA ASN A 22 -2.03 -5.13 18.40
C ASN A 22 -2.18 -4.17 19.59
N ILE A 23 -2.30 -2.88 19.31
CA ILE A 23 -2.54 -1.83 20.31
C ILE A 23 -4.04 -1.52 20.28
N GLY A 24 -4.81 -2.32 21.01
CA GLY A 24 -6.26 -2.35 20.88
C GLY A 24 -6.65 -2.83 19.48
N ASN A 25 -7.36 -1.98 18.73
CA ASN A 25 -7.81 -2.25 17.36
C ASN A 25 -6.83 -1.75 16.29
N LEU A 26 -5.68 -1.19 16.70
CA LEU A 26 -4.68 -0.64 15.79
C LEU A 26 -3.49 -1.59 15.63
N LYS A 27 -3.06 -1.77 14.39
CA LYS A 27 -1.83 -2.46 14.02
C LYS A 27 -1.00 -1.57 13.10
N LEU A 28 0.29 -1.45 13.36
CA LEU A 28 1.22 -0.61 12.60
C LEU A 28 2.33 -1.46 11.98
N MET A 29 2.78 -1.04 10.80
CA MET A 29 3.84 -1.70 10.06
C MET A 29 4.80 -0.65 9.51
N ALA A 30 6.10 -0.93 9.55
CA ALA A 30 7.12 -0.10 8.93
C ALA A 30 8.20 -0.97 8.31
N LEU A 31 8.74 -0.53 7.18
CA LEU A 31 9.84 -1.17 6.49
C LEU A 31 10.80 -0.11 5.97
N ILE A 32 12.09 -0.38 6.12
CA ILE A 32 13.15 0.33 5.41
C ILE A 32 14.08 -0.67 4.76
N SER A 33 14.45 -0.45 3.52
CA SER A 33 15.44 -1.27 2.83
C SER A 33 16.34 -0.46 1.91
N SER A 34 17.44 -1.06 1.48
CA SER A 34 18.35 -0.48 0.48
C SER A 34 19.10 -1.60 -0.27
N ASP A 35 19.73 -1.28 -1.39
CA ASP A 35 20.55 -2.25 -2.14
C ASP A 35 21.91 -2.56 -1.47
N GLY A 36 22.31 -1.80 -0.45
CA GLY A 36 23.61 -1.97 0.20
C GLY A 36 24.81 -1.48 -0.63
N VAL A 37 24.60 -0.54 -1.57
CA VAL A 37 25.70 0.08 -2.34
C VAL A 37 26.56 0.93 -1.41
N ALA A 38 27.85 0.60 -1.29
CA ALA A 38 28.80 1.32 -0.44
C ALA A 38 28.84 2.81 -0.81
N GLY A 39 28.66 3.69 0.19
CA GLY A 39 28.63 5.14 0.00
C GLY A 39 27.32 5.69 -0.59
N ASN A 40 26.34 4.85 -0.93
CA ASN A 40 25.04 5.28 -1.48
C ASN A 40 23.85 4.59 -0.80
N PHE A 41 23.41 5.16 0.31
CA PHE A 41 22.23 4.72 1.06
C PHE A 41 20.87 5.03 0.38
N ARG A 42 20.89 5.66 -0.81
CA ARG A 42 19.67 6.04 -1.55
C ARG A 42 19.34 5.06 -2.68
N SER A 43 20.30 4.25 -3.14
CA SER A 43 20.11 3.25 -4.19
C SER A 43 19.16 2.15 -3.74
N GLY A 44 18.11 1.90 -4.53
CA GLY A 44 17.10 0.88 -4.26
C GLY A 44 16.41 1.06 -2.91
N ARG A 45 16.45 2.27 -2.36
CA ARG A 45 15.92 2.52 -1.02
C ARG A 45 14.40 2.42 -1.06
N VAL A 46 13.85 1.57 -0.21
CA VAL A 46 12.40 1.52 0.06
C VAL A 46 12.14 2.01 1.47
N LEU A 47 11.13 2.85 1.62
CA LEU A 47 10.55 3.25 2.89
C LEU A 47 9.05 2.98 2.82
N GLU A 48 8.54 2.21 3.77
CA GLU A 48 7.12 1.92 3.88
C GLU A 48 6.67 2.14 5.33
N ILE A 49 5.52 2.75 5.49
CA ILE A 49 4.81 2.84 6.77
C ILE A 49 3.33 2.65 6.48
N GLY A 50 2.68 1.80 7.26
CA GLY A 50 1.26 1.54 7.12
C GLY A 50 0.63 1.21 8.44
N GLY A 51 -0.69 1.17 8.44
CA GLY A 51 -1.45 0.76 9.60
C GLY A 51 -2.87 0.38 9.22
N GLU A 52 -3.40 -0.52 10.03
CA GLU A 52 -4.79 -0.97 9.98
C GLU A 52 -5.44 -0.65 11.32
N PHE A 53 -6.61 -0.02 11.28
CA PHE A 53 -7.53 0.02 12.41
C PHE A 53 -8.74 -0.85 12.09
N ALA A 54 -8.94 -1.92 12.88
CA ALA A 54 -9.99 -2.90 12.64
C ALA A 54 -10.87 -3.13 13.88
N THR A 55 -12.18 -3.06 13.65
CA THR A 55 -13.23 -3.49 14.59
C THR A 55 -14.04 -4.62 13.96
N SER A 56 -15.04 -5.14 14.66
CA SER A 56 -15.93 -6.18 14.11
C SER A 56 -16.74 -5.73 12.88
N ARG A 57 -16.83 -4.42 12.58
CA ARG A 57 -17.65 -3.88 11.48
C ARG A 57 -16.99 -2.80 10.65
N LEU A 58 -15.78 -2.38 10.98
CA LEU A 58 -15.09 -1.28 10.33
C LEU A 58 -13.61 -1.62 10.26
N THR A 59 -13.03 -1.53 9.06
CA THR A 59 -11.59 -1.57 8.83
C THR A 59 -11.20 -0.27 8.13
N ILE A 60 -10.13 0.35 8.57
CA ILE A 60 -9.51 1.50 7.92
C ILE A 60 -8.04 1.16 7.72
N ASP A 61 -7.58 1.27 6.49
CA ASP A 61 -6.21 0.97 6.10
C ASP A 61 -5.56 2.24 5.54
N ALA A 62 -4.29 2.44 5.88
CA ALA A 62 -3.47 3.47 5.27
C ALA A 62 -2.05 2.95 5.03
N LEU A 63 -1.50 3.31 3.88
CA LEU A 63 -0.14 2.95 3.49
C LEU A 63 0.55 4.16 2.87
N TYR A 64 1.80 4.36 3.23
CA TYR A 64 2.73 5.20 2.50
C TYR A 64 3.92 4.34 2.11
N HIS A 65 4.22 4.32 0.82
CA HIS A 65 5.33 3.58 0.24
C HIS A 65 6.15 4.53 -0.62
N LYS A 66 7.46 4.56 -0.43
CA LYS A 66 8.41 5.27 -1.29
C LYS A 66 9.53 4.33 -1.70
N ALA A 67 9.71 4.16 -2.99
CA ALA A 67 10.81 3.41 -3.56
C ALA A 67 11.67 4.32 -4.44
N ASN A 68 12.98 4.11 -4.35
CA ASN A 68 13.98 4.69 -5.24
C ASN A 68 14.49 3.62 -6.19
N SER A 69 14.85 3.99 -7.42
CA SER A 69 15.53 3.10 -8.35
C SER A 69 16.93 2.74 -7.85
N SER A 70 17.40 1.57 -8.26
CA SER A 70 18.79 1.14 -8.11
C SER A 70 19.66 1.85 -9.15
N VAL A 71 20.89 2.22 -8.79
CA VAL A 71 21.86 2.75 -9.76
C VAL A 71 22.40 1.60 -10.61
N ILE A 72 22.25 1.68 -11.93
CA ILE A 72 22.91 0.78 -12.89
C ILE A 72 23.94 1.60 -13.67
N GLY A 73 25.21 1.54 -13.26
CA GLY A 73 26.35 2.08 -14.02
C GLY A 73 26.85 3.48 -13.60
N ALA A 74 28.14 3.73 -13.90
CA ALA A 74 28.93 4.86 -13.37
C ALA A 74 28.66 6.23 -14.01
N THR A 75 27.64 6.38 -14.87
CA THR A 75 27.48 7.58 -15.71
C THR A 75 26.08 8.21 -15.71
N ASN A 76 25.11 7.68 -14.96
CA ASN A 76 23.82 8.36 -14.75
C ASN A 76 23.44 8.38 -13.27
N LEU A 77 23.45 9.57 -12.68
CA LEU A 77 23.17 9.84 -11.27
C LEU A 77 21.67 10.05 -10.97
N GLU A 78 20.79 9.83 -11.96
CA GLU A 78 19.36 10.01 -11.77
C GLU A 78 18.75 8.83 -11.02
N ILE A 79 18.50 9.04 -9.73
CA ILE A 79 17.70 8.13 -8.91
C ILE A 79 16.24 8.55 -9.11
N TYR A 80 15.48 7.73 -9.83
CA TYR A 80 14.04 7.93 -9.95
C TYR A 80 13.38 7.51 -8.64
N SER A 81 12.47 8.32 -8.14
CA SER A 81 11.65 8.00 -7.00
C SER A 81 10.20 7.78 -7.41
N ARG A 82 9.54 6.86 -6.73
CA ARG A 82 8.09 6.67 -6.78
C ARG A 82 7.55 6.67 -5.37
N THR A 83 6.49 7.42 -5.15
CA THR A 83 5.74 7.45 -3.90
C THR A 83 4.31 7.02 -4.17
N THR A 84 3.82 6.07 -3.39
CA THR A 84 2.45 5.59 -3.41
C THR A 84 1.85 5.82 -2.02
N GLY A 85 0.75 6.56 -1.95
CA GLY A 85 -0.08 6.68 -0.75
C GLY A 85 -1.41 5.97 -0.98
N LEU A 86 -1.86 5.16 -0.03
CA LEU A 86 -3.15 4.46 -0.03
C LEU A 86 -3.92 4.87 1.22
N ILE A 87 -5.23 5.07 1.07
CA ILE A 87 -6.17 5.02 2.18
C ILE A 87 -7.42 4.29 1.71
N ASP A 88 -7.91 3.35 2.52
CA ASP A 88 -9.18 2.70 2.26
C ASP A 88 -9.96 2.40 3.53
N VAL A 89 -11.25 2.19 3.36
CA VAL A 89 -12.19 1.90 4.43
C VAL A 89 -13.16 0.82 3.98
N ALA A 90 -13.42 -0.13 4.86
CA ALA A 90 -14.45 -1.14 4.68
C ALA A 90 -15.41 -1.12 5.88
N ARG A 91 -16.72 -1.16 5.62
CA ARG A 91 -17.74 -1.21 6.67
C ARG A 91 -18.75 -2.31 6.42
N THR A 92 -18.96 -3.17 7.42
CA THR A 92 -19.93 -4.26 7.39
C THR A 92 -21.25 -3.84 8.03
N LEU A 93 -22.34 -4.06 7.28
CA LEU A 93 -23.72 -3.74 7.57
C LEU A 93 -24.57 -5.01 7.35
N GLY A 94 -24.54 -5.92 8.33
CA GLY A 94 -25.20 -7.24 8.22
C GLY A 94 -24.52 -8.10 7.15
N PRO A 95 -25.26 -8.62 6.15
CA PRO A 95 -24.68 -9.40 5.05
C PRO A 95 -23.92 -8.56 4.02
N MET A 96 -23.95 -7.23 4.13
CA MET A 96 -23.30 -6.32 3.18
C MET A 96 -22.00 -5.76 3.75
N THR A 97 -20.97 -5.62 2.93
CA THR A 97 -19.76 -4.86 3.23
C THR A 97 -19.54 -3.81 2.14
N ILE A 98 -19.46 -2.54 2.51
CA ILE A 98 -19.14 -1.44 1.60
C ILE A 98 -17.65 -1.14 1.72
N LEU A 99 -16.98 -0.89 0.61
CA LEU A 99 -15.56 -0.56 0.54
C LEU A 99 -15.37 0.71 -0.29
N ALA A 100 -14.45 1.57 0.11
CA ALA A 100 -14.03 2.71 -0.68
C ALA A 100 -12.57 3.06 -0.37
N GLY A 101 -11.85 3.61 -1.34
CA GLY A 101 -10.47 3.99 -1.13
C GLY A 101 -9.92 4.89 -2.23
N ALA A 102 -8.73 5.40 -1.96
CA ALA A 102 -7.95 6.20 -2.88
C ALA A 102 -6.47 5.83 -2.81
N GLU A 103 -5.83 5.82 -3.97
CA GLU A 103 -4.40 5.60 -4.13
C GLU A 103 -3.83 6.76 -4.94
N ARG A 104 -2.78 7.40 -4.42
CA ARG A 104 -2.04 8.44 -5.12
C ARG A 104 -0.63 7.96 -5.41
N GLN A 105 -0.25 7.96 -6.69
CA GLN A 105 1.11 7.67 -7.13
C GLN A 105 1.78 8.93 -7.67
N THR A 106 2.88 9.35 -7.06
CA THR A 106 3.73 10.47 -7.50
C THR A 106 5.17 10.01 -7.69
N GLY A 107 6.02 10.89 -8.23
CA GLY A 107 7.43 10.62 -8.42
C GLY A 107 7.91 11.02 -9.80
N ASP A 108 9.13 10.60 -10.10
CA ASP A 108 9.85 10.95 -11.31
C ASP A 108 9.44 10.05 -12.49
N TYR A 109 9.00 8.82 -12.21
CA TYR A 109 8.38 7.89 -13.17
C TYR A 109 7.64 6.76 -12.43
N PRO A 110 6.43 6.33 -12.83
CA PRO A 110 5.59 6.80 -13.94
C PRO A 110 4.86 8.12 -13.63
N SER A 111 4.10 8.64 -14.61
CA SER A 111 3.30 9.86 -14.47
C SER A 111 2.38 9.82 -13.26
N SER A 112 2.26 10.97 -12.61
CA SER A 112 1.36 11.14 -11.47
C SER A 112 -0.07 10.72 -11.79
N LYS A 113 -0.62 9.78 -11.01
CA LYS A 113 -2.03 9.40 -11.07
C LYS A 113 -2.66 9.27 -9.69
N THR A 114 -3.97 9.40 -9.65
CA THR A 114 -4.80 9.05 -8.50
C THR A 114 -5.83 8.04 -8.96
N VAL A 115 -5.97 6.92 -8.27
CA VAL A 115 -7.09 6.00 -8.48
C VAL A 115 -8.02 6.17 -7.30
N ILE A 116 -9.31 6.36 -7.58
CA ILE A 116 -10.36 6.30 -6.56
C ILE A 116 -11.25 5.11 -6.90
N TRP A 117 -11.70 4.37 -5.88
CA TRP A 117 -12.59 3.23 -6.08
C TRP A 117 -13.59 3.13 -4.95
N GLY A 118 -14.69 2.47 -5.26
CA GLY A 118 -15.73 2.14 -4.31
C GLY A 118 -16.52 0.93 -4.78
N GLY A 119 -17.09 0.21 -3.84
CA GLY A 119 -17.85 -1.00 -4.14
C GLY A 119 -18.56 -1.55 -2.92
N ALA A 120 -19.27 -2.64 -3.16
CA ALA A 120 -19.95 -3.38 -2.13
C ALA A 120 -19.91 -4.88 -2.42
N ARG A 121 -19.90 -5.64 -1.34
CA ARG A 121 -20.04 -7.09 -1.31
C ARG A 121 -21.32 -7.42 -0.55
N TYR A 122 -22.15 -8.34 -1.05
CA TYR A 122 -23.36 -8.82 -0.39
C TYR A 122 -23.37 -10.35 -0.33
N GLN A 123 -23.44 -10.89 0.89
CA GLN A 123 -23.54 -12.32 1.15
C GLN A 123 -25.02 -12.74 1.20
N ALA A 124 -25.56 -13.19 0.07
CA ALA A 124 -26.96 -13.61 -0.01
C ALA A 124 -27.22 -14.95 0.71
N SER A 125 -26.24 -15.85 0.69
CA SER A 125 -26.22 -17.13 1.41
C SER A 125 -24.78 -17.61 1.58
N PRO A 126 -24.48 -18.67 2.36
CA PRO A 126 -23.12 -19.21 2.44
C PRO A 126 -22.51 -19.61 1.09
N ALA A 127 -23.35 -19.89 0.08
CA ALA A 127 -22.92 -20.31 -1.25
C ALA A 127 -22.93 -19.16 -2.30
N ILE A 128 -23.60 -18.04 -2.03
CA ILE A 128 -23.78 -16.96 -3.00
C ILE A 128 -23.23 -15.65 -2.46
N LEU A 129 -22.29 -15.10 -3.22
CA LEU A 129 -21.71 -13.80 -3.01
C LEU A 129 -21.87 -12.92 -4.25
N VAL A 130 -22.31 -11.69 -4.05
CA VAL A 130 -22.37 -10.68 -5.11
C VAL A 130 -21.37 -9.58 -4.77
N GLU A 131 -20.52 -9.23 -5.71
CA GLU A 131 -19.55 -8.15 -5.59
C GLU A 131 -19.75 -7.17 -6.74
N MET A 132 -19.70 -5.88 -6.42
CA MET A 132 -19.74 -4.81 -7.40
C MET A 132 -18.81 -3.69 -6.99
N GLY A 133 -18.24 -3.02 -7.97
CA GLY A 133 -17.38 -1.87 -7.74
C GLY A 133 -17.12 -1.08 -9.00
N ALA A 134 -16.69 0.15 -8.80
CA ALA A 134 -16.24 1.03 -9.84
C ALA A 134 -14.95 1.71 -9.39
N TYR A 135 -14.12 2.08 -10.36
CA TYR A 135 -12.94 2.87 -10.12
C TYR A 135 -12.79 3.93 -11.20
N GLN A 136 -12.10 5.00 -10.84
CA GLN A 136 -11.73 6.06 -11.76
C GLN A 136 -10.26 6.40 -11.57
N THR A 137 -9.53 6.44 -12.68
CA THR A 137 -8.15 6.91 -12.71
C THR A 137 -8.13 8.36 -13.15
N LEU A 138 -7.54 9.22 -12.31
CA LEU A 138 -7.29 10.63 -12.54
C LEU A 138 -5.78 10.80 -12.80
N SER A 139 -5.41 10.87 -14.07
CA SER A 139 -4.07 11.26 -14.51
C SER A 139 -4.09 12.72 -14.93
N ARG A 140 -3.03 13.47 -14.57
CA ARG A 140 -2.73 14.76 -15.22
C ARG A 140 -1.82 14.52 -16.41
#